data_AF-A0A354FJX6-F1
#
_entry.id   AF-A0A354FJX6-F1
#
_cell.length_a   1.000
_cell.length_b   1.000
_cell.length_c   1.000
_cell.angle_alpha   90.00
_cell.angle_beta   90.00
_cell.angle_gamma   90.00
#
_symmetry.space_group_name_H-M   'P 1'
#
loop_
_entity.id
_entity.type
_entity.pdbx_description
1 polymer ?
#
loop_
_entity_poly.entity_id
_entity_poly.type
_entity_poly.pdbx_seq_one_letter_code
_entity_poly.pdbx_strand_id
1 'polypeptide(L)'
;PGIHVDPEELLRPPPKGFPPRPQRLALRQGPHQSRVKGRGMEYAESRAYHPGDDVRHIDWRITARSGRVHTKLFQEERERPVLLVLNLTPSLYFGTRNT
;
A
#
# COMPACT_ATOMS: atom_id res chain seq x y z
N PRO A 1 -16.32 31.96 10.67
CA PRO A 1 -16.93 30.62 10.60
C PRO A 1 -16.01 29.63 9.86
N GLY A 2 -15.25 28.84 10.63
CA GLY A 2 -14.43 27.74 10.11
C GLY A 2 -14.78 26.49 10.89
N ILE A 3 -14.88 25.35 10.20
CA ILE A 3 -15.01 24.07 10.90
C ILE A 3 -13.59 23.73 11.38
N HIS A 4 -13.35 23.91 12.67
CA HIS A 4 -12.15 23.42 13.33
C HIS A 4 -12.39 21.94 13.64
N VAL A 5 -11.67 21.07 12.96
CA VAL A 5 -11.74 19.62 13.17
C VAL A 5 -10.43 19.20 13.83
N ASP A 6 -10.51 18.61 15.00
CA ASP A 6 -9.33 18.07 15.68
C ASP A 6 -8.84 16.79 14.96
N PRO A 7 -7.54 16.47 15.00
CA PRO A 7 -6.99 15.27 14.35
C PRO A 7 -7.69 13.97 14.81
N GLU A 8 -8.05 13.91 16.08
CA GLU A 8 -8.79 12.80 16.68
C GLU A 8 -10.21 12.67 16.12
N GLU A 9 -10.84 13.79 15.74
CA GLU A 9 -12.18 13.79 15.14
C GLU A 9 -12.14 13.28 13.70
N LEU A 10 -11.05 13.55 12.97
CA LEU A 10 -10.84 13.08 11.60
C LEU A 10 -10.59 11.56 11.53
N LEU A 11 -10.08 10.97 12.60
CA LEU A 11 -9.80 9.53 12.71
C LEU A 11 -11.03 8.72 13.16
N ARG A 12 -12.11 9.37 13.59
CA ARG A 12 -13.32 8.67 14.03
C ARG A 12 -14.03 8.01 12.84
N PRO A 13 -14.49 6.75 12.97
CA PRO A 13 -15.34 6.16 11.96
C PRO A 13 -16.63 6.99 11.84
N PRO A 14 -17.13 7.22 10.61
CA PRO A 14 -18.32 8.03 10.42
C PRO A 14 -19.52 7.41 11.15
N PRO A 15 -20.48 8.23 11.62
CA PRO A 15 -21.68 7.72 12.26
C PRO A 15 -22.44 6.79 11.31
N LYS A 16 -23.05 5.73 11.88
CA LYS A 16 -23.90 4.80 11.12
C LYS A 16 -25.01 5.59 10.43
N GLY A 17 -25.11 5.48 9.10
CA GLY A 17 -26.10 6.17 8.28
C GLY A 17 -25.57 7.30 7.40
N PHE A 18 -24.26 7.61 7.47
CA PHE A 18 -23.65 8.52 6.49
C PHE A 18 -23.66 7.86 5.10
N PRO A 19 -24.24 8.48 4.05
CA PRO A 19 -24.28 7.87 2.74
C PRO A 19 -22.84 7.61 2.26
N PRO A 20 -22.53 6.42 1.71
CA PRO A 20 -21.20 6.17 1.19
C PRO A 20 -20.93 7.19 0.09
N ARG A 21 -19.93 8.05 0.32
CA ARG A 21 -19.37 8.91 -0.74
C ARG A 21 -19.02 7.97 -1.91
N PRO A 22 -19.36 8.27 -3.17
CA PRO A 22 -18.94 7.44 -4.29
C PRO A 22 -17.41 7.45 -4.33
N GLN A 23 -16.80 6.45 -3.71
CA GLN A 23 -15.37 6.22 -3.76
C GLN A 23 -15.10 5.68 -5.16
N ARG A 24 -14.75 6.58 -6.08
CA ARG A 24 -13.98 6.21 -7.25
C ARG A 24 -12.60 5.81 -6.72
N LEU A 25 -12.48 4.57 -6.25
CA LEU A 25 -11.21 3.99 -5.86
C LEU A 25 -10.39 3.84 -7.14
N ALA A 26 -9.52 4.80 -7.42
CA ALA A 26 -8.49 4.60 -8.41
C ALA A 26 -7.54 3.54 -7.84
N LEU A 27 -7.69 2.29 -8.31
CA LEU A 27 -6.72 1.23 -8.07
C LEU A 27 -5.37 1.68 -8.66
N ARG A 28 -4.50 2.25 -7.82
CA ARG A 28 -3.09 2.43 -8.15
C ARG A 28 -2.27 2.11 -6.90
N GLN A 29 -1.70 0.92 -6.89
CA GLN A 29 -0.80 0.44 -5.85
C GLN A 29 0.57 1.14 -5.99
N GLY A 30 1.18 1.54 -4.85
CA GLY A 30 2.47 2.23 -4.75
C GLY A 30 3.50 1.45 -3.90
N PRO A 31 4.78 1.89 -3.83
CA PRO A 31 5.93 1.05 -3.48
C PRO A 31 6.24 0.93 -1.97
N HIS A 32 5.26 0.77 -1.08
CA HIS A 32 5.50 0.78 0.37
C HIS A 32 5.05 -0.47 1.12
N GLN A 33 5.95 -0.98 1.97
CA GLN A 33 5.77 -2.19 2.77
C GLN A 33 5.32 -1.88 4.23
N SER A 34 4.02 -2.02 4.58
CA SER A 34 3.31 -2.22 5.92
C SER A 34 4.05 -2.98 7.07
N ARG A 35 3.47 -3.18 8.26
CA ARG A 35 4.09 -3.92 9.41
C ARG A 35 3.16 -4.97 10.05
N VAL A 36 2.05 -5.34 9.39
CA VAL A 36 0.99 -6.19 9.98
C VAL A 36 0.54 -7.25 8.97
N LYS A 37 0.37 -8.50 9.47
CA LYS A 37 0.10 -9.70 8.68
C LYS A 37 -1.35 -9.77 8.15
N GLY A 38 -1.50 -9.50 6.85
CA GLY A 38 -2.62 -9.93 6.01
C GLY A 38 -2.18 -11.06 5.06
N ARG A 39 -3.15 -11.82 4.54
CA ARG A 39 -2.94 -13.06 3.78
C ARG A 39 -2.63 -12.76 2.31
N GLY A 40 -1.36 -12.52 1.98
CA GLY A 40 -0.93 -12.33 0.59
C GLY A 40 0.59 -12.30 0.46
N MET A 41 1.21 -13.48 0.48
CA MET A 41 2.59 -13.64 0.02
C MET A 41 2.53 -13.76 -1.50
N GLU A 42 2.80 -12.68 -2.22
CA GLU A 42 2.88 -12.69 -3.69
C GLU A 42 4.23 -13.29 -4.10
N TYR A 43 4.24 -14.14 -5.12
CA TYR A 43 5.49 -14.59 -5.71
C TYR A 43 6.26 -13.37 -6.25
N ALA A 44 7.46 -13.15 -5.73
CA ALA A 44 8.32 -12.07 -6.19
C ALA A 44 9.20 -12.57 -7.34
N GLU A 45 10.01 -13.60 -7.08
CA GLU A 45 10.94 -14.16 -8.07
C GLU A 45 11.44 -15.54 -7.66
N SER A 46 12.22 -16.19 -8.53
CA SER A 46 12.97 -17.39 -8.22
C SER A 46 14.45 -17.07 -8.37
N ARG A 47 15.20 -17.19 -7.28
CA ARG A 47 16.65 -16.95 -7.27
C ARG A 47 17.44 -18.23 -7.06
N ALA A 48 18.74 -18.20 -7.32
CA ALA A 48 19.63 -19.31 -6.95
C ALA A 48 19.53 -19.60 -5.45
N TYR A 49 19.45 -20.89 -5.11
CA TYR A 49 19.43 -21.37 -3.73
C TYR A 49 20.70 -20.94 -3.00
N HIS A 50 20.53 -20.45 -1.77
CA HIS A 50 21.63 -20.18 -0.85
C HIS A 50 21.49 -21.07 0.39
N PRO A 51 22.60 -21.53 0.99
CA PRO A 51 22.55 -22.26 2.25
C PRO A 51 21.77 -21.48 3.32
N GLY A 52 20.76 -22.11 3.91
CA GLY A 52 19.84 -21.48 4.87
C GLY A 52 18.45 -21.17 4.29
N ASP A 53 18.29 -21.25 2.97
CA ASP A 53 16.98 -21.21 2.34
C ASP A 53 16.14 -22.43 2.72
N ASP A 54 14.86 -22.20 3.00
CA ASP A 54 13.90 -23.25 3.29
C ASP A 54 13.59 -24.08 2.03
N VAL A 55 13.92 -25.37 2.10
CA VAL A 55 13.76 -26.34 1.00
C VAL A 55 12.31 -26.48 0.52
N ARG A 56 11.32 -26.12 1.35
CA ARG A 56 9.90 -26.13 0.98
C ARG A 56 9.57 -25.09 -0.08
N HIS A 57 10.41 -24.07 -0.24
CA HIS A 57 10.24 -23.02 -1.24
C HIS A 57 11.04 -23.29 -2.52
N ILE A 58 11.63 -24.46 -2.72
CA ILE A 58 12.36 -24.78 -3.96
C ILE A 58 11.42 -24.73 -5.18
N ASP A 59 11.83 -24.01 -6.23
CA ASP A 59 11.19 -24.07 -7.54
C ASP A 59 11.72 -25.27 -8.33
N TRP A 60 11.04 -26.41 -8.19
CA TRP A 60 11.40 -27.65 -8.90
C TRP A 60 11.31 -27.52 -10.42
N ARG A 61 10.45 -26.65 -10.96
CA ARG A 61 10.26 -26.49 -12.40
C ARG A 61 11.42 -25.73 -13.05
N ILE A 62 11.93 -24.70 -12.39
CA ILE A 62 13.14 -23.99 -12.84
C ILE A 62 14.38 -24.82 -12.57
N THR A 63 14.44 -25.49 -11.41
CA THR A 63 15.54 -26.39 -11.06
C THR A 63 15.71 -27.51 -12.07
N ALA A 64 14.61 -28.16 -12.47
CA ALA A 64 14.64 -29.23 -13.49
C ALA A 64 15.14 -28.75 -14.86
N ARG A 65 14.86 -27.51 -15.25
CA ARG A 65 15.27 -26.96 -16.56
C ARG A 65 16.69 -26.41 -16.57
N SER A 66 17.14 -25.83 -15.47
CA SER A 66 18.44 -25.16 -15.37
C SER A 66 19.55 -26.07 -14.81
N GLY A 67 19.20 -27.19 -14.17
CA GLY A 67 20.14 -28.05 -13.45
C GLY A 67 20.72 -27.42 -12.18
N ARG A 68 20.26 -26.22 -11.78
CA ARG A 68 20.70 -25.50 -10.57
C ARG A 68 19.50 -25.29 -9.65
N VAL A 69 19.71 -25.42 -8.34
CA VAL A 69 18.62 -25.27 -7.37
C VAL A 69 18.19 -23.80 -7.27
N HIS A 70 16.88 -23.56 -7.36
CA HIS A 70 16.29 -22.23 -7.21
C HIS A 70 15.26 -22.20 -6.07
N THR A 71 15.23 -21.10 -5.32
CA THR A 71 14.29 -20.84 -4.23
C THR A 71 13.28 -19.77 -4.66
N LYS A 72 11.99 -20.01 -4.44
CA LYS A 72 10.92 -19.03 -4.63
C LYS A 72 10.96 -18.00 -3.50
N LEU A 73 11.07 -16.74 -3.88
CA LEU A 73 10.90 -15.61 -3.00
C LEU A 73 9.47 -15.11 -3.08
N PHE A 74 8.96 -14.71 -1.93
CA PHE A 74 7.65 -14.15 -1.79
C PHE A 74 7.74 -12.80 -1.10
N GLN A 75 6.95 -11.85 -1.55
CA GLN A 75 6.83 -10.53 -0.95
C GLN A 75 5.47 -10.40 -0.28
N GLU A 76 5.43 -9.74 0.87
CA GLU A 76 4.18 -9.44 1.56
C GLU A 76 3.46 -8.30 0.83
N GLU A 77 2.21 -8.53 0.42
CA GLU A 77 1.33 -7.46 -0.05
C GLU A 77 0.94 -6.59 1.14
N ARG A 78 1.20 -5.30 1.00
CA ARG A 78 1.22 -4.39 2.13
C ARG A 78 0.51 -3.08 1.75
N GLU A 79 -0.79 -3.01 2.02
CA GLU A 79 -1.58 -1.81 1.79
C GLU A 79 -1.14 -0.68 2.76
N ARG A 80 -0.74 0.47 2.21
CA ARG A 80 -0.45 1.68 3.00
C ARG A 80 -1.48 2.76 2.65
N PRO A 81 -2.59 2.86 3.39
CA PRO A 81 -3.60 3.87 3.12
C PRO A 81 -3.01 5.27 3.32
N VAL A 82 -3.22 6.16 2.35
CA VAL A 82 -2.83 7.58 2.41
C VAL A 82 -4.11 8.42 2.47
N LEU A 83 -4.20 9.28 3.49
CA LEU A 83 -5.30 10.24 3.62
C LEU A 83 -4.83 11.61 3.13
N LEU A 84 -5.55 12.19 2.17
CA LEU A 84 -5.35 13.56 1.69
C LEU A 84 -6.35 14.47 2.38
N VAL A 85 -5.86 15.42 3.17
CA VAL A 85 -6.67 16.49 3.77
C VAL A 85 -6.35 17.79 3.04
N LEU A 86 -7.35 18.36 2.38
CA LEU A 86 -7.22 19.62 1.65
C LEU A 86 -7.95 20.72 2.42
N ASN A 87 -7.23 21.79 2.73
CA ASN A 87 -7.84 23.02 3.24
C ASN A 87 -8.18 23.93 2.06
N LEU A 88 -9.46 24.23 1.88
CA LEU A 88 -10.00 25.06 0.78
C LEU A 88 -10.58 26.38 1.30
N THR A 89 -10.06 26.89 2.43
CA THR A 89 -10.51 28.19 2.95
C THR A 89 -10.10 29.34 2.02
N PRO A 90 -10.92 30.41 1.90
CA PRO A 90 -10.61 31.59 1.08
C PRO A 90 -9.24 32.23 1.35
N SER A 91 -8.73 32.11 2.58
CA SER A 91 -7.41 32.60 2.98
C SER A 91 -6.24 31.96 2.22
N LEU A 92 -6.43 30.77 1.65
CA LEU A 92 -5.41 30.05 0.89
C LEU A 92 -5.41 30.41 -0.60
N TYR A 93 -6.35 31.25 -1.04
CA TYR A 93 -6.42 31.76 -2.41
C TYR A 93 -5.61 33.05 -2.50
N PHE A 94 -4.30 32.91 -2.74
CA PHE A 94 -3.41 34.04 -3.03
C PHE A 94 -2.73 33.84 -4.39
N GLY A 95 -2.30 34.94 -5.02
CA GLY A 95 -1.58 34.93 -6.29
C GLY A 95 -0.78 36.21 -6.46
N THR A 96 0.36 36.12 -7.13
CA THR A 96 1.17 37.28 -7.50
C THR A 96 0.51 38.01 -8.65
N ARG A 97 0.14 39.29 -8.43
CA ARG A 97 -0.16 40.20 -9.55
C ARG A 97 1.17 40.54 -10.22
N ASN A 98 1.35 40.09 -11.46
CA ASN A 98 2.33 40.71 -12.35
C ASN A 98 1.73 42.05 -12.78
N THR A 99 2.22 43.12 -12.16
CA THR A 99 2.12 44.49 -12.67
C THR A 99 3.16 44.74 -13.73
#